data_AF-A0A210PXQ7-F1
#
_entry.id   AF-A0A210PXQ7-F1
#
_cell.length_a   1.000
_cell.length_b   1.000
_cell.length_c   1.000
_cell.angle_alpha   90.00
_cell.angle_beta   90.00
_cell.angle_gamma   90.00
#
_symmetry.space_group_name_H-M   'P 1'
#
loop_
_entity.id
_entity.type
_entity.pdbx_description
1 polymer ?
#
loop_
_entity_poly.entity_id
_entity_poly.type
_entity_poly.pdbx_seq_one_letter_code
_entity_poly.pdbx_strand_id
1 'polypeptide(L)'
;MGRPKYFTPSEVAVHNTVDDLWVSFLGKVYDLTPLCEKYTGDVLLKPIIQSAGKDISHWFNAKLKDIRTHVDPLTGCVIPYCPNGRFVHIPPPYPDSFWANDFGRPWWKDEGYLVGILSKKTRSVKIINTLTSQEQVIEVCSEEIMTEILDRYIKYNAHAGSYTWKYDGRNLVMTDTLEDNKIPDEDQEFYKLSMNDDTFLQAIHLYFNDDLTEA
;
A
#
# COMPACT_ATOMS: atom_id res chain seq x y z
N MET A 1 -11.98 -16.35 -5.82
CA MET A 1 -10.88 -15.54 -5.28
C MET A 1 -11.25 -14.09 -5.51
N GLY A 2 -11.33 -13.28 -4.44
CA GLY A 2 -11.68 -11.86 -4.56
C GLY A 2 -10.56 -11.04 -5.20
N ARG A 3 -10.89 -9.82 -5.65
CA ARG A 3 -9.90 -8.83 -6.12
C ARG A 3 -8.95 -8.49 -4.95
N PRO A 4 -7.62 -8.44 -5.17
CA PRO A 4 -6.68 -8.04 -4.13
C PRO A 4 -6.92 -6.56 -3.75
N LYS A 5 -6.85 -6.25 -2.46
CA LYS A 5 -6.96 -4.88 -1.97
C LYS A 5 -5.68 -4.09 -2.28
N TYR A 6 -5.84 -2.88 -2.79
CA TYR A 6 -4.75 -1.95 -3.03
C TYR A 6 -4.59 -1.00 -1.86
N PHE A 7 -3.34 -0.64 -1.57
CA PHE A 7 -2.99 0.26 -0.49
C PHE A 7 -2.12 1.40 -1.00
N THR A 8 -2.36 2.61 -0.50
CA THR A 8 -1.50 3.76 -0.76
C THR A 8 -0.25 3.71 0.14
N PRO A 9 0.87 4.33 -0.25
CA PRO A 9 2.03 4.46 0.63
C PRO A 9 1.69 5.15 1.95
N SER A 10 0.78 6.12 1.91
CA SER A 10 0.28 6.83 3.09
C SER A 10 -0.44 5.90 4.06
N GLU A 11 -1.26 4.97 3.57
CA GLU A 11 -1.93 3.98 4.41
C GLU A 11 -0.92 3.07 5.10
N VAL A 12 0.05 2.54 4.36
CA VAL A 12 1.11 1.69 4.93
C VAL A 12 1.91 2.46 5.99
N ALA A 13 2.15 3.75 5.79
CA ALA A 13 2.93 4.58 6.71
C ALA A 13 2.26 4.82 8.08
N VAL A 14 0.95 4.65 8.19
CA VAL A 14 0.22 4.75 9.47
C VAL A 14 0.55 3.56 10.38
N HIS A 15 0.80 2.39 9.80
CA HIS A 15 1.12 1.14 10.50
C HIS A 15 2.62 1.04 10.81
N ASN A 16 3.09 1.92 11.71
CA ASN A 16 4.52 2.13 12.01
C ASN A 16 4.94 1.76 13.45
N THR A 17 4.08 1.08 14.21
CA THR A 17 4.34 0.74 15.62
C THR A 17 4.68 -0.75 15.76
N VAL A 18 5.14 -1.19 16.94
CA VAL A 18 5.51 -2.61 17.15
C VAL A 18 4.26 -3.51 17.21
N ASP A 19 3.16 -2.98 17.73
CA ASP A 19 1.86 -3.67 17.84
C ASP A 19 1.02 -3.56 16.55
N ASP A 20 1.46 -2.77 15.58
CA ASP A 20 0.81 -2.59 14.27
C ASP A 20 1.88 -2.18 13.25
N LEU A 21 2.58 -3.18 12.70
CA LEU A 21 3.77 -3.02 11.87
C LEU A 21 3.53 -3.53 10.46
N TRP A 22 3.38 -2.63 9.50
CA TRP A 22 3.34 -2.99 8.09
C TRP A 22 4.60 -2.55 7.36
N VAL A 23 4.97 -3.31 6.34
CA VAL A 23 6.03 -2.95 5.41
C VAL A 23 5.57 -3.24 3.99
N SER A 24 6.05 -2.43 3.04
CA SER A 24 5.86 -2.71 1.63
C SER A 24 7.16 -3.16 0.98
N PHE A 25 7.09 -4.15 0.10
CA PHE A 25 8.22 -4.53 -0.75
C PHE A 25 7.76 -5.21 -2.03
N LEU A 26 8.47 -4.94 -3.13
CA LEU A 26 8.22 -5.52 -4.45
C LEU A 26 6.74 -5.37 -4.89
N GLY A 27 6.10 -4.25 -4.52
CA GLY A 27 4.71 -3.95 -4.85
C GLY A 27 3.67 -4.69 -3.99
N LYS A 28 4.07 -5.32 -2.89
CA LYS A 28 3.18 -6.03 -1.97
C LYS A 28 3.24 -5.41 -0.57
N VAL A 29 2.15 -5.49 0.17
CA VAL A 29 2.04 -5.01 1.55
C VAL A 29 1.92 -6.20 2.50
N TYR A 30 2.79 -6.22 3.50
CA TYR A 30 2.91 -7.28 4.48
C TYR A 30 2.68 -6.75 5.88
N ASP A 31 1.82 -7.44 6.65
CA ASP A 31 1.63 -7.22 8.07
C ASP A 31 2.59 -8.13 8.85
N LEU A 32 3.57 -7.53 9.51
CA LEU A 32 4.58 -8.22 10.29
C LEU A 32 4.32 -8.14 11.79
N THR A 33 3.14 -7.68 12.21
CA THR A 33 2.74 -7.67 13.62
C THR A 33 2.88 -9.04 14.28
N PRO A 34 2.41 -10.16 13.69
CA PRO A 34 2.58 -11.48 14.30
C PRO A 34 4.04 -11.94 14.33
N LEU A 35 4.88 -11.43 13.42
CA LEU A 35 6.32 -11.69 13.45
C LEU A 35 6.98 -10.94 14.61
N CYS A 36 6.57 -9.70 14.87
CA CYS A 36 7.07 -8.91 15.99
C CYS A 36 6.71 -9.55 17.33
N GLU A 37 5.46 -10.02 17.48
CA GLU A 37 5.02 -10.75 18.68
C GLU A 37 5.86 -12.01 18.91
N LYS A 38 6.07 -12.82 17.86
CA LYS A 38 6.84 -14.07 17.95
C LYS A 38 8.31 -13.88 18.35
N TYR A 39 8.94 -12.80 17.89
CA TYR A 39 10.35 -12.52 18.13
C TYR A 39 10.57 -11.37 19.13
N THR A 40 9.59 -11.11 20.00
CA THR A 40 9.62 -9.99 20.97
C THR A 40 10.92 -9.99 21.78
N GLY A 41 11.65 -8.87 21.74
CA GLY A 41 12.92 -8.70 22.46
C GLY A 41 14.16 -9.17 21.69
N ASP A 42 14.01 -9.78 20.51
CA ASP A 42 15.14 -10.14 19.66
C ASP A 42 15.78 -8.91 19.00
N VAL A 43 17.11 -8.85 19.03
CA VAL A 43 17.90 -7.79 18.39
C VAL A 43 17.68 -7.79 16.87
N LEU A 44 17.35 -8.94 16.28
CA LEU A 44 17.08 -9.10 14.85
C LEU A 44 15.78 -8.42 14.38
N LEU A 45 14.87 -8.03 15.29
CA LEU A 45 13.70 -7.25 14.92
C LEU A 45 14.02 -5.77 14.70
N LYS A 46 15.12 -5.25 15.26
CA LYS A 46 15.43 -3.81 15.22
C LYS A 46 15.42 -3.21 13.81
N PRO A 47 16.02 -3.83 12.77
CA PRO A 47 15.99 -3.25 11.43
C PRO A 47 14.58 -3.22 10.83
N ILE A 48 13.73 -4.21 11.17
CA ILE A 48 12.34 -4.30 10.71
C ILE A 48 11.51 -3.20 11.40
N ILE A 49 11.63 -3.06 12.71
CA ILE A 49 10.94 -2.02 13.50
C ILE A 49 11.33 -0.61 13.02
N GLN A 50 12.62 -0.36 12.73
CA GLN A 50 13.06 0.93 12.19
C GLN A 50 12.52 1.25 10.79
N SER A 51 12.13 0.20 10.06
CA SER A 51 11.58 0.28 8.71
C SER A 51 10.06 0.11 8.67
N ALA A 52 9.40 0.12 9.84
CA ALA A 52 7.96 0.09 9.95
C ALA A 52 7.31 1.25 9.19
N GLY A 53 6.25 0.94 8.45
CA GLY A 53 5.53 1.89 7.61
C GLY A 53 6.29 2.37 6.37
N LYS A 54 7.38 1.71 5.97
CA LYS A 54 8.22 2.10 4.82
C LYS A 54 8.29 1.03 3.75
N ASP A 55 8.71 1.45 2.56
CA ASP A 55 9.09 0.54 1.48
C ASP A 55 10.53 0.01 1.69
N ILE A 56 10.64 -1.31 1.85
CA ILE A 56 11.90 -2.04 2.00
C ILE A 56 12.30 -2.79 0.71
N SER A 57 11.76 -2.39 -0.45
CA SER A 57 12.09 -3.01 -1.75
C SER A 57 13.60 -2.98 -2.05
N HIS A 58 14.32 -2.01 -1.48
CA HIS A 58 15.77 -1.89 -1.60
C HIS A 58 16.56 -3.03 -0.93
N TRP A 59 15.95 -3.81 -0.02
CA TRP A 59 16.58 -5.01 0.58
C TRP A 59 16.56 -6.21 -0.36
N PHE A 60 15.65 -6.21 -1.33
CA PHE A 60 15.38 -7.35 -2.20
C PHE A 60 15.90 -7.13 -3.60
N ASN A 61 16.25 -8.24 -4.26
CA ASN A 61 16.51 -8.28 -5.68
C ASN A 61 15.19 -8.59 -6.41
N ALA A 62 14.71 -7.62 -7.19
CA ALA A 62 13.43 -7.72 -7.89
C ALA A 62 13.32 -8.95 -8.83
N LYS A 63 14.44 -9.42 -9.39
CA LYS A 63 14.45 -10.59 -10.29
C LYS A 63 14.32 -11.90 -9.53
N LEU A 64 15.08 -12.05 -8.45
CA LEU A 64 15.13 -13.27 -7.66
C LEU A 64 13.99 -13.36 -6.63
N LYS A 65 13.33 -12.24 -6.35
CA LYS A 65 12.34 -12.10 -5.25
C LYS A 65 12.92 -12.60 -3.92
N ASP A 66 14.22 -12.38 -3.75
CA ASP A 66 14.97 -12.76 -2.57
C ASP A 66 15.91 -11.63 -2.19
N ILE A 67 16.52 -11.76 -1.02
CA ILE A 67 17.35 -10.73 -0.41
C ILE A 67 18.57 -10.47 -1.29
N ARG A 68 18.98 -9.20 -1.40
CA ARG A 68 20.20 -8.84 -2.13
C ARG A 68 21.40 -9.51 -1.47
N THR A 69 22.33 -9.95 -2.28
CA THR A 69 23.58 -10.55 -1.81
C THR A 69 24.77 -9.79 -2.37
N HIS A 70 25.89 -9.87 -1.68
CA HIS A 70 27.18 -9.39 -2.16
C HIS A 70 28.26 -10.45 -1.91
N VAL A 71 29.37 -10.33 -2.62
CA VAL A 71 30.54 -11.20 -2.40
C VAL A 71 31.42 -10.55 -1.35
N ASP A 72 31.68 -11.26 -0.25
CA ASP A 72 32.64 -10.82 0.75
C ASP A 72 34.06 -10.83 0.14
N PRO A 73 34.78 -9.70 0.15
CA PRO A 73 36.11 -9.63 -0.46
C PRO A 73 37.17 -10.46 0.26
N LEU A 74 36.98 -10.82 1.54
CA LEU A 74 37.92 -11.66 2.29
C LEU A 74 37.70 -13.15 2.04
N THR A 75 36.44 -13.59 2.13
CA THR A 75 36.10 -15.02 2.06
C THR A 75 35.71 -15.50 0.68
N GLY A 76 35.36 -14.59 -0.24
CA GLY A 76 34.79 -14.92 -1.55
C GLY A 76 33.37 -15.50 -1.48
N CYS A 77 32.77 -15.58 -0.29
CA CYS A 77 31.44 -16.14 -0.08
C CYS A 77 30.35 -15.13 -0.48
N VAL A 78 29.22 -15.66 -0.99
CA VAL A 78 28.03 -14.85 -1.28
C VAL A 78 27.20 -14.72 0.00
N ILE A 79 27.12 -13.52 0.54
CA ILE A 79 26.44 -13.22 1.81
C ILE A 79 25.29 -12.22 1.61
N PRO A 80 24.22 -12.29 2.44
CA PRO A 80 23.13 -11.31 2.41
C PRO A 80 23.64 -9.88 2.64
N TYR A 81 23.12 -8.94 1.87
CA TYR A 81 23.44 -7.51 1.95
C TYR A 81 22.47 -6.81 2.90
N CYS A 82 22.89 -6.64 4.15
CA CYS A 82 22.08 -6.05 5.21
C CYS A 82 22.78 -4.82 5.82
N PRO A 83 22.73 -3.63 5.17
CA PRO A 83 23.47 -2.44 5.61
C PRO A 83 22.99 -1.91 6.97
N ASN A 84 21.70 -2.07 7.28
CA ASN A 84 21.09 -1.63 8.54
C ASN A 84 21.17 -2.70 9.65
N GLY A 85 21.95 -3.75 9.44
CA GLY A 85 22.09 -4.88 10.35
C GLY A 85 21.26 -6.10 9.95
N ARG A 86 21.63 -7.25 10.54
CA ARG A 86 20.96 -8.54 10.31
C ARG A 86 19.55 -8.50 10.90
N PHE A 87 18.58 -9.01 10.14
CA PHE A 87 17.18 -9.12 10.57
C PHE A 87 16.67 -10.56 10.62
N VAL A 88 15.45 -10.75 11.14
CA VAL A 88 14.84 -12.07 11.38
C VAL A 88 14.89 -12.95 10.12
N HIS A 89 15.21 -14.23 10.30
CA HIS A 89 15.39 -15.27 9.27
C HIS A 89 16.59 -15.09 8.31
N ILE A 90 17.40 -14.03 8.43
CA ILE A 90 18.68 -13.93 7.72
C ILE A 90 19.72 -14.87 8.36
N PRO A 91 20.42 -15.73 7.58
CA PRO A 91 21.54 -16.51 8.09
C PRO A 91 22.74 -15.61 8.45
N PRO A 92 23.50 -15.95 9.50
CA PRO A 92 24.73 -15.24 9.83
C PRO A 92 25.77 -15.39 8.71
N PRO A 93 26.69 -14.42 8.54
CA PRO A 93 27.71 -14.45 7.48
C PRO A 93 28.76 -15.55 7.70
N TYR A 94 28.87 -16.08 8.93
CA TYR A 94 29.79 -17.15 9.30
C TYR A 94 29.02 -18.31 9.93
N PRO A 95 29.57 -19.54 9.94
CA PRO A 95 28.96 -20.66 10.64
C PRO A 95 28.75 -20.32 12.12
N ASP A 96 27.49 -20.39 12.56
CA ASP A 96 27.08 -20.07 13.93
C ASP A 96 26.19 -21.18 14.47
N SER A 97 26.55 -21.73 15.62
CA SER A 97 25.79 -22.78 16.30
C SER A 97 24.52 -22.25 16.99
N PHE A 98 24.40 -20.93 17.18
CA PHE A 98 23.25 -20.30 17.83
C PHE A 98 22.13 -19.93 16.85
N TRP A 99 22.31 -20.15 15.55
CA TRP A 99 21.30 -19.86 14.53
C TRP A 99 20.49 -21.12 14.15
N ALA A 100 19.23 -21.17 14.58
CA ALA A 100 18.30 -22.23 14.21
C ALA A 100 17.67 -21.97 12.83
N ASN A 101 17.62 -22.99 11.97
CA ASN A 101 17.03 -22.96 10.63
C ASN A 101 15.68 -23.71 10.54
N ASP A 102 15.04 -23.94 11.68
CA ASP A 102 13.81 -24.72 11.84
C ASP A 102 12.52 -23.90 11.61
N PHE A 103 12.65 -22.60 11.33
CA PHE A 103 11.54 -21.69 11.04
C PHE A 103 10.84 -21.97 9.69
N GLY A 104 11.36 -22.90 8.88
CA GLY A 104 10.76 -23.29 7.62
C GLY A 104 10.95 -22.23 6.53
N ARG A 105 9.90 -21.47 6.23
CA ARG A 105 9.95 -20.42 5.20
C ARG A 105 10.31 -19.08 5.83
N PRO A 106 11.21 -18.29 5.22
CA PRO A 106 11.47 -16.94 5.71
C PRO A 106 10.21 -16.07 5.54
N TRP A 107 10.09 -15.02 6.34
CA TRP A 107 8.85 -14.26 6.44
C TRP A 107 8.51 -13.53 5.14
N TRP A 108 9.52 -13.10 4.38
CA TRP A 108 9.35 -12.44 3.07
C TRP A 108 8.85 -13.38 1.97
N LYS A 109 8.83 -14.69 2.20
CA LYS A 109 8.28 -15.71 1.28
C LYS A 109 6.98 -16.33 1.79
N ASP A 110 6.53 -15.95 2.98
CA ASP A 110 5.30 -16.46 3.56
C ASP A 110 4.11 -15.58 3.16
N GLU A 111 3.14 -16.17 2.47
CA GLU A 111 1.92 -15.47 2.05
C GLU A 111 0.94 -15.24 3.21
N GLY A 112 1.14 -15.87 4.37
CA GLY A 112 0.32 -15.64 5.56
C GLY A 112 0.41 -14.21 6.11
N TYR A 113 1.50 -13.50 5.82
CA TYR A 113 1.70 -12.10 6.19
C TYR A 113 1.21 -11.11 5.11
N LEU A 114 0.78 -11.59 3.93
CA LEU A 114 0.38 -10.73 2.81
C LEU A 114 -1.03 -10.16 3.05
N VAL A 115 -1.14 -8.84 3.14
CA VAL A 115 -2.45 -8.15 3.30
C VAL A 115 -2.98 -7.64 1.97
N GLY A 116 -2.10 -7.22 1.05
CA GLY A 116 -2.52 -6.75 -0.26
C GLY A 116 -1.37 -6.25 -1.13
N ILE A 117 -1.72 -5.36 -2.06
CA ILE A 117 -0.81 -4.86 -3.09
C ILE A 117 -0.57 -3.37 -2.86
N LEU A 118 0.68 -2.94 -2.93
CA LEU A 118 1.01 -1.52 -2.92
C LEU A 118 0.71 -0.94 -4.30
N SER A 119 -0.05 0.15 -4.37
CA SER A 119 -0.35 0.80 -5.64
C SER A 119 0.92 1.27 -6.34
N LYS A 120 0.94 1.14 -7.68
CA LYS A 120 2.06 1.66 -8.48
C LYS A 120 2.02 3.17 -8.61
N LYS A 121 0.82 3.74 -8.61
CA LYS A 121 0.60 5.18 -8.72
C LYS A 121 -0.66 5.58 -7.97
N THR A 122 -0.50 6.48 -7.01
CA THR A 122 -1.61 7.13 -6.33
C THR A 122 -1.94 8.47 -6.99
N ARG A 123 -3.19 8.88 -6.88
CA ARG A 123 -3.70 10.17 -7.34
C ARG A 123 -4.74 10.68 -6.36
N SER A 124 -4.86 11.99 -6.24
CA SER A 124 -5.89 12.61 -5.41
C SER A 124 -7.12 12.91 -6.26
N VAL A 125 -8.30 12.58 -5.76
CA VAL A 125 -9.57 12.95 -6.41
C VAL A 125 -10.42 13.76 -5.44
N LYS A 126 -11.11 14.76 -5.98
CA LYS A 126 -12.06 15.57 -5.20
C LYS A 126 -13.45 14.97 -5.35
N ILE A 127 -14.08 14.63 -4.23
CA ILE A 127 -15.46 14.16 -4.18
C ILE A 127 -16.33 15.29 -3.62
N ILE A 128 -17.35 15.68 -4.39
CA ILE A 128 -18.27 16.78 -4.05
C ILE A 128 -19.67 16.22 -3.86
N ASN A 129 -20.22 16.36 -2.67
CA ASN A 129 -21.64 16.10 -2.42
C ASN A 129 -22.47 17.29 -2.89
N THR A 130 -23.25 17.11 -3.96
CA THR A 130 -24.03 18.20 -4.54
C THR A 130 -25.21 18.62 -3.67
N LEU A 131 -25.69 17.75 -2.76
CA LEU A 131 -26.78 18.06 -1.84
C LEU A 131 -26.31 18.93 -0.68
N THR A 132 -25.17 18.58 -0.07
CA THR A 132 -24.65 19.28 1.12
C THR A 132 -23.58 20.32 0.80
N SER A 133 -23.12 20.39 -0.45
CA SER A 133 -21.96 21.19 -0.91
C SER A 133 -20.65 20.88 -0.16
N GLN A 134 -20.55 19.69 0.44
CA GLN A 134 -19.32 19.24 1.09
C GLN A 134 -18.33 18.71 0.06
N GLU A 135 -17.08 19.16 0.18
CA GLU A 135 -15.97 18.69 -0.64
C GLU A 135 -15.00 17.89 0.22
N GLN A 136 -14.56 16.73 -0.27
CA GLN A 136 -13.53 15.92 0.35
C GLN A 136 -12.51 15.51 -0.69
N VAL A 137 -11.23 15.67 -0.37
CA VAL A 137 -10.14 15.17 -1.20
C VAL A 137 -9.69 13.84 -0.62
N ILE A 138 -9.68 12.80 -1.44
CA ILE A 138 -9.20 11.48 -1.03
C ILE A 138 -8.07 11.02 -1.95
N GLU A 139 -7.06 10.38 -1.34
CA GLU A 139 -6.01 9.69 -2.08
C GLU A 139 -6.51 8.31 -2.50
N VAL A 140 -6.38 8.00 -3.78
CA VAL A 140 -6.84 6.74 -4.38
C VAL A 140 -5.73 6.11 -5.20
N CYS A 141 -5.78 4.79 -5.33
CA CYS A 141 -4.88 4.03 -6.19
C CYS A 141 -5.41 4.03 -7.62
N SER A 142 -4.54 4.15 -8.61
CA SER A 142 -4.95 4.15 -10.02
C SER A 142 -5.60 2.82 -10.46
N GLU A 143 -5.25 1.73 -9.77
CA GLU A 143 -5.77 0.38 -10.03
C GLU A 143 -7.11 0.08 -9.34
N GLU A 144 -7.61 0.98 -8.49
CA GLU A 144 -8.87 0.78 -7.77
C GLU A 144 -10.09 0.99 -8.68
N ILE A 145 -11.13 0.20 -8.41
CA ILE A 145 -12.45 0.40 -9.03
C ILE A 145 -13.28 1.37 -8.19
N MET A 146 -14.30 1.95 -8.81
CA MET A 146 -15.17 2.92 -8.14
C MET A 146 -15.83 2.39 -6.86
N THR A 147 -16.13 1.08 -6.73
CA THR A 147 -16.59 0.51 -5.45
C THR A 147 -15.54 0.54 -4.33
N GLU A 148 -14.26 0.36 -4.65
CA GLU A 148 -13.17 0.44 -3.67
C GLU A 148 -12.94 1.91 -3.25
N ILE A 149 -13.10 2.84 -4.19
CA ILE A 149 -13.08 4.28 -3.92
C ILE A 149 -14.26 4.70 -3.03
N LEU A 150 -15.44 4.12 -3.26
CA LEU A 150 -16.61 4.31 -2.39
C LEU A 150 -16.32 3.83 -0.96
N ASP A 151 -15.71 2.65 -0.77
CA ASP A 151 -15.32 2.14 0.57
C ASP A 151 -14.42 3.12 1.33
N ARG A 152 -13.49 3.77 0.62
CA ARG A 152 -12.65 4.86 1.19
C ARG A 152 -13.48 6.07 1.62
N TYR A 153 -14.47 6.44 0.81
CA TYR A 153 -15.31 7.64 1.04
C TYR A 153 -16.41 7.43 2.10
N ILE A 154 -16.84 6.19 2.35
CA ILE A 154 -17.90 5.85 3.32
C ILE A 154 -17.64 6.44 4.72
N LYS A 155 -16.36 6.66 5.09
CA LYS A 155 -15.96 7.31 6.35
C LYS A 155 -16.51 8.74 6.52
N TYR A 156 -16.76 9.44 5.41
CA TYR A 156 -17.32 10.80 5.40
C TYR A 156 -18.84 10.82 5.25
N ASN A 157 -19.39 9.84 4.52
CA ASN A 157 -20.82 9.68 4.34
C ASN A 157 -21.19 8.19 4.27
N ALA A 158 -21.77 7.67 5.36
CA ALA A 158 -22.17 6.26 5.46
C ALA A 158 -23.18 5.83 4.37
N HIS A 159 -24.00 6.79 3.90
CA HIS A 159 -25.04 6.53 2.91
C HIS A 159 -24.55 6.70 1.47
N ALA A 160 -23.26 6.95 1.24
CA ALA A 160 -22.70 7.21 -0.08
C ALA A 160 -22.93 6.06 -1.09
N GLY A 161 -23.23 4.85 -0.61
CA GLY A 161 -23.57 3.71 -1.46
C GLY A 161 -24.88 3.88 -2.25
N SER A 162 -25.82 4.67 -1.74
CA SER A 162 -27.10 4.95 -2.41
C SER A 162 -27.03 6.14 -3.37
N TYR A 163 -25.89 6.84 -3.45
CA TYR A 163 -25.73 8.02 -4.29
C TYR A 163 -25.30 7.62 -5.71
N THR A 164 -25.70 8.42 -6.70
CA THR A 164 -25.21 8.30 -8.07
C THR A 164 -23.91 9.09 -8.22
N TRP A 165 -22.82 8.40 -8.56
CA TRP A 165 -21.52 9.02 -8.81
C TRP A 165 -21.42 9.46 -10.27
N LYS A 166 -21.02 10.72 -10.50
CA LYS A 166 -20.90 11.30 -11.84
C LYS A 166 -19.59 12.05 -12.03
N TYR A 167 -19.06 11.99 -13.24
CA TYR A 167 -17.95 12.83 -13.69
C TYR A 167 -18.33 13.48 -15.01
N ASP A 168 -18.15 14.80 -15.12
CA ASP A 168 -18.48 15.58 -16.32
C ASP A 168 -19.88 15.28 -16.90
N GLY A 169 -20.89 15.18 -16.00
CA GLY A 169 -22.28 14.88 -16.35
C GLY A 169 -22.58 13.42 -16.72
N ARG A 170 -21.59 12.54 -16.77
CA ARG A 170 -21.75 11.10 -17.06
C ARG A 170 -21.80 10.28 -15.79
N ASN A 171 -22.67 9.27 -15.75
CA ASN A 171 -22.72 8.33 -14.64
C ASN A 171 -21.50 7.40 -14.69
N LEU A 172 -20.84 7.25 -13.55
CA LEU A 172 -19.69 6.36 -13.41
C LEU A 172 -20.15 4.91 -13.22
N VAL A 173 -19.45 4.00 -13.89
CA VAL A 173 -19.65 2.56 -13.73
C VAL A 173 -18.84 2.10 -12.53
N MET A 174 -19.52 1.49 -11.56
CA MET A 174 -18.94 1.13 -10.26
C MET A 174 -17.86 0.03 -10.34
N THR A 175 -17.96 -0.84 -11.35
CA THR A 175 -17.03 -1.95 -11.57
C THR A 175 -15.72 -1.55 -12.26
N ASP A 176 -15.68 -0.32 -12.78
CA ASP A 176 -14.63 0.14 -13.67
C ASP A 176 -13.67 1.06 -12.90
N THR A 177 -12.43 1.16 -13.38
CA THR A 177 -11.42 2.05 -12.79
C THR A 177 -11.68 3.50 -13.21
N LEU A 178 -10.96 4.44 -12.60
CA LEU A 178 -11.04 5.85 -12.98
C LEU A 178 -10.67 6.08 -14.46
N GLU A 179 -9.62 5.40 -14.94
CA GLU A 179 -9.17 5.51 -16.33
C GLU A 179 -10.21 4.94 -17.31
N ASP A 180 -10.83 3.80 -16.99
CA ASP A 180 -11.83 3.18 -17.85
C ASP A 180 -13.10 4.04 -17.95
N ASN A 181 -13.49 4.65 -16.82
CA ASN A 181 -14.53 5.68 -16.72
C ASN A 181 -14.19 7.02 -17.39
N LYS A 182 -13.06 7.11 -18.12
CA LYS A 182 -12.59 8.30 -18.84
C LYS A 182 -12.24 9.49 -17.93
N ILE A 183 -11.77 9.21 -16.73
CA ILE A 183 -11.18 10.22 -15.83
C ILE A 183 -9.66 10.15 -15.97
N PRO A 184 -9.06 11.01 -16.82
CA PRO A 184 -7.62 10.95 -17.11
C PRO A 184 -6.78 11.23 -15.87
N ASP A 185 -5.56 10.72 -15.91
CA ASP A 185 -4.51 11.03 -14.94
C ASP A 185 -3.61 12.13 -15.52
N GLU A 186 -3.84 13.37 -15.08
CA GLU A 186 -3.23 14.59 -15.64
C GLU A 186 -1.92 14.99 -14.94
N ASP A 187 -1.48 14.25 -13.93
CA ASP A 187 -0.31 14.54 -13.09
C ASP A 187 0.99 14.75 -13.91
N GLN A 188 1.21 13.95 -14.97
CA GLN A 188 2.36 14.14 -15.86
C GLN A 188 2.28 15.42 -16.70
N GLU A 189 1.08 15.84 -17.10
CA GLU A 189 0.87 17.07 -17.86
C GLU A 189 1.03 18.29 -16.95
N PHE A 190 0.48 18.23 -15.74
CA PHE A 190 0.66 19.29 -14.74
C PHE A 190 2.13 19.48 -14.36
N TYR A 191 2.88 18.40 -14.17
CA TYR A 191 4.32 18.47 -13.92
C TYR A 191 5.06 19.17 -15.07
N LYS A 192 4.77 18.79 -16.33
CA LYS A 192 5.40 19.41 -17.51
C LYS A 192 5.04 20.90 -17.64
N LEU A 193 3.80 21.26 -17.33
CA LEU A 193 3.30 22.62 -17.43
C LEU A 193 3.60 23.47 -16.19
N SER A 194 4.27 22.91 -15.17
CA SER A 194 4.50 23.56 -13.87
C SER A 194 3.21 24.08 -13.23
N MET A 195 2.11 23.37 -13.44
CA MET A 195 0.82 23.66 -12.83
C MET A 195 0.75 23.05 -11.42
N ASN A 196 0.02 23.71 -10.52
CA ASN A 196 -0.15 23.20 -9.17
C ASN A 196 -1.21 22.10 -9.14
N ASP A 197 -0.78 20.87 -8.85
CA ASP A 197 -1.62 19.66 -8.85
C ASP A 197 -2.80 19.76 -7.88
N ASP A 198 -2.60 20.40 -6.72
CA ASP A 198 -3.65 20.62 -5.71
C ASP A 198 -4.81 21.50 -6.19
N THR A 199 -4.59 22.32 -7.23
CA THR A 199 -5.59 23.27 -7.73
C THR A 199 -6.51 22.66 -8.79
N PHE A 200 -6.06 21.60 -9.47
CA PHE A 200 -6.75 21.02 -10.63
C PHE A 200 -7.10 19.55 -10.44
N LEU A 201 -7.49 19.17 -9.22
CA LEU A 201 -7.97 17.82 -8.93
C LEU A 201 -9.27 17.51 -9.69
N GLN A 202 -9.36 16.33 -10.30
CA GLN A 202 -10.59 15.89 -10.96
C GLN A 202 -11.73 15.77 -9.94
N ALA A 203 -12.85 16.45 -10.22
CA ALA A 203 -14.01 16.53 -9.35
C ALA A 203 -15.09 15.51 -9.73
N ILE A 204 -15.33 14.55 -8.84
CA ILE A 204 -16.41 13.57 -8.93
C ILE A 204 -17.59 14.06 -8.10
N HIS A 205 -18.76 14.10 -8.71
CA HIS A 205 -19.98 14.62 -8.12
C HIS A 205 -20.88 13.48 -7.63
N LEU A 206 -21.31 13.58 -6.38
CA LEU A 206 -22.27 12.69 -5.74
C LEU A 206 -23.66 13.31 -5.79
N TYR A 207 -24.57 12.66 -6.50
CA TYR A 207 -25.98 13.02 -6.56
C TYR A 207 -26.77 12.11 -5.62
N PHE A 208 -27.49 12.71 -4.68
CA PHE A 208 -28.42 11.99 -3.83
C PHE A 208 -29.54 11.39 -4.68
N ASN A 209 -29.77 10.09 -4.55
CA ASN A 209 -30.97 9.44 -5.05
C ASN A 209 -31.99 9.46 -3.92
N ASP A 210 -33.22 9.91 -4.20
CA ASP A 210 -34.33 9.86 -3.25
C ASP A 210 -34.83 8.41 -3.14
N ASP A 211 -34.00 7.56 -2.54
CA ASP A 211 -34.31 6.16 -2.26
C ASP A 211 -34.69 6.07 -0.78
N LEU A 212 -35.93 5.63 -0.52
CA LEU A 212 -36.52 5.47 0.82
C LEU A 212 -35.92 4.26 1.58
N THR A 213 -34.62 4.01 1.44
CA THR A 213 -34.00 2.79 1.99
C THR A 213 -33.68 2.83 3.48
N GLU A 214 -33.86 3.96 4.17
CA GLU A 214 -33.65 4.04 5.62
C GLU A 214 -34.75 4.84 6.33
N ALA A 215 -35.57 4.09 7.07
CA ALA A 215 -36.36 4.54 8.22
C ALA A 215 -35.74 3.96 9.49
#